data_AF-A0A8I2YFF7-F1
#
_entry.id   AF-A0A8I2YFF7-F1
#
_cell.length_a   1.000
_cell.length_b   1.000
_cell.length_c   1.000
_cell.angle_alpha   90.00
_cell.angle_beta   90.00
_cell.angle_gamma   90.00
#
_symmetry.space_group_name_H-M   'P 1'
#
loop_
_entity.id
_entity.type
_entity.pdbx_description
1 polymer ?
#
loop_
_entity_poly.entity_id
_entity_poly.type
_entity_poly.pdbx_seq_one_letter_code
_entity_poly.pdbx_strand_id
1 'polypeptide(L)'
;METTTSSTVDIFEKLSLLTMKEWMQFVRPVFRFVNEWQTKEKMIRQILMYAPSDLVWQMSLAGESKARAKRLQGRKRKRKQTCNLEQDLDSSEDDFMELPSAEEKKCCYTNFFNATSDNALQSQICSVCAQECGPMDEQIETVHLADLPNKSCLSPRYPHPVQKLIDGLLLEPNGCLATASGLQIRVC
;
A
#
# COMPACT_ATOMS: atom_id res chain seq x y z
N MET A 1 -46.90 11.58 0.61
CA MET A 1 -46.22 10.41 1.23
C MET A 1 -44.83 10.31 0.61
N GLU A 2 -43.87 11.12 1.07
CA GLU A 2 -42.52 11.20 0.47
C GLU A 2 -41.44 11.49 1.55
N THR A 3 -41.34 10.65 2.59
CA THR A 3 -40.35 10.86 3.67
C THR A 3 -39.41 9.69 3.93
N THR A 4 -39.55 8.56 3.24
CA THR A 4 -38.74 7.35 3.51
C THR A 4 -37.45 7.26 2.69
N THR A 5 -37.35 7.93 1.54
CA THR A 5 -36.16 7.85 0.67
C THR A 5 -34.98 8.66 1.17
N SER A 6 -35.21 9.78 1.86
CA SER A 6 -34.13 10.62 2.40
C SER A 6 -33.39 9.95 3.56
N SER A 7 -34.07 9.11 4.35
CA SER A 7 -33.48 8.41 5.51
C SER A 7 -32.57 7.24 5.09
N THR A 8 -32.95 6.50 4.04
CA THR A 8 -32.15 5.36 3.57
C THR A 8 -30.85 5.79 2.90
N VAL A 9 -30.84 6.96 2.24
CA VAL A 9 -29.63 7.57 1.66
C VAL A 9 -28.66 8.01 2.76
N ASP A 10 -29.15 8.65 3.82
CA ASP A 10 -28.33 9.07 4.96
C ASP A 10 -27.70 7.86 5.69
N ILE A 11 -28.47 6.78 5.86
CA ILE A 11 -27.96 5.53 6.43
C ILE A 11 -26.91 4.90 5.51
N PHE A 12 -27.15 4.88 4.19
CA PHE A 12 -26.19 4.34 3.22
C PHE A 12 -24.85 5.07 3.29
N GLU A 13 -24.86 6.41 3.36
CA GLU A 13 -23.65 7.22 3.48
C GLU A 13 -22.88 6.88 4.76
N LYS A 14 -23.55 6.78 5.91
CA LYS A 14 -22.91 6.42 7.18
C LYS A 14 -22.29 5.02 7.15
N LEU A 15 -23.01 4.07 6.57
CA LEU A 15 -22.57 2.69 6.37
C LEU A 15 -21.37 2.61 5.41
N SER A 16 -21.31 3.47 4.40
CA SER A 16 -20.19 3.57 3.45
C SER A 16 -18.88 4.04 4.09
N LEU A 17 -18.89 4.62 5.29
CA LEU A 17 -17.69 5.09 5.99
C LEU A 17 -16.91 3.98 6.71
N LEU A 18 -17.58 2.86 7.01
CA LEU A 18 -16.98 1.70 7.67
C LEU A 18 -16.17 0.85 6.68
N THR A 19 -15.08 0.24 7.15
CA THR A 19 -14.20 -0.64 6.37
C THR A 19 -14.74 -2.06 6.31
N MET A 20 -14.32 -2.86 5.32
CA MET A 20 -14.77 -4.27 5.21
C MET A 20 -14.51 -5.10 6.46
N LYS A 21 -13.43 -4.84 7.19
CA LYS A 21 -13.16 -5.52 8.47
C LYS A 21 -14.18 -5.17 9.55
N GLU A 22 -14.51 -3.89 9.70
CA GLU A 22 -15.53 -3.42 10.65
C GLU A 22 -16.91 -3.95 10.27
N TRP A 23 -17.22 -3.96 8.97
CA TRP A 23 -18.44 -4.58 8.45
C TRP A 23 -18.55 -6.05 8.86
N MET A 24 -17.51 -6.84 8.60
CA MET A 24 -17.50 -8.26 8.93
C MET A 24 -17.63 -8.51 10.44
N GLN A 25 -17.18 -7.59 11.29
CA GLN A 25 -17.34 -7.69 12.74
C GLN A 25 -18.81 -7.64 13.19
N PHE A 26 -19.62 -6.79 12.55
CA PHE A 26 -21.05 -6.66 12.87
C PHE A 26 -21.92 -7.73 12.21
N VAL A 27 -21.54 -8.15 11.00
CA VAL A 27 -22.42 -8.95 10.12
C VAL A 27 -22.22 -10.45 10.32
N ARG A 28 -21.02 -10.90 10.71
CA ARG A 28 -20.67 -12.31 10.94
C ARG A 28 -21.53 -13.06 11.95
N PRO A 29 -21.99 -12.48 13.06
CA PRO A 29 -22.88 -13.19 13.98
C PRO A 29 -24.32 -13.33 13.45
N VAL A 30 -24.73 -12.52 12.47
CA VAL A 30 -26.13 -12.45 12.01
C VAL A 30 -26.33 -13.12 10.65
N PHE A 31 -25.33 -13.08 9.77
CA PHE A 31 -25.42 -13.61 8.41
C PHE A 31 -24.45 -14.77 8.19
N ARG A 32 -24.95 -15.84 7.56
CA ARG A 32 -24.10 -16.91 7.02
C ARG A 32 -23.62 -16.49 5.63
N PHE A 33 -22.33 -16.23 5.50
CA PHE A 33 -21.77 -15.77 4.23
C PHE A 33 -21.67 -16.91 3.21
N VAL A 34 -22.31 -16.70 2.06
CA VAL A 34 -22.00 -17.40 0.81
C VAL A 34 -21.02 -16.50 0.05
N ASN A 35 -20.04 -17.05 -0.67
CA ASN A 35 -18.93 -16.32 -1.31
C ASN A 35 -19.34 -15.23 -2.34
N GLU A 36 -20.62 -14.95 -2.51
CA GLU A 36 -21.22 -13.96 -3.44
C GLU A 36 -21.20 -12.52 -2.90
N TRP A 37 -20.78 -12.30 -1.66
CA TRP A 37 -20.69 -10.97 -1.03
C TRP A 37 -19.40 -10.26 -1.47
N GLN A 38 -19.30 -9.98 -2.77
CA GLN A 38 -18.03 -9.52 -3.38
C GLN A 38 -17.85 -8.00 -3.32
N THR A 39 -18.92 -7.21 -3.16
CA THR A 39 -18.80 -5.74 -3.12
C THR A 39 -19.56 -5.11 -1.96
N LYS A 40 -18.93 -4.11 -1.34
CA LYS A 40 -19.46 -3.33 -0.22
C LYS A 40 -20.86 -2.78 -0.49
N GLU A 41 -21.10 -2.27 -1.69
CA GLU A 41 -22.39 -1.72 -2.08
C GLU A 41 -23.50 -2.79 -2.10
N LYS A 42 -23.20 -3.98 -2.60
CA LYS A 42 -24.14 -5.12 -2.58
C LYS A 42 -24.42 -5.55 -1.13
N MET A 43 -23.40 -5.56 -0.27
CA MET A 43 -23.58 -5.85 1.16
C MET A 43 -24.47 -4.79 1.85
N ILE A 44 -24.23 -3.51 1.61
CA ILE A 44 -25.04 -2.43 2.18
C ILE A 44 -26.51 -2.59 1.77
N ARG A 45 -26.78 -2.86 0.49
CA ARG A 45 -28.15 -3.08 0.00
C ARG A 45 -28.82 -4.29 0.66
N GLN A 46 -28.10 -5.40 0.82
CA GLN A 46 -28.66 -6.59 1.47
C GLN A 46 -28.94 -6.36 2.96
N ILE A 47 -28.09 -5.61 3.66
CA ILE A 47 -28.32 -5.26 5.07
C ILE A 47 -29.51 -4.33 5.22
N LEU A 48 -29.61 -3.29 4.40
CA LEU A 48 -30.77 -2.39 4.44
C LEU A 48 -32.09 -3.13 4.16
N MET A 49 -32.03 -4.26 3.45
CA MET A 49 -33.20 -5.05 3.07
C MET A 49 -33.53 -6.16 4.08
N TYR A 50 -32.54 -6.78 4.72
CA TYR A 50 -32.75 -8.00 5.53
C TYR A 50 -32.22 -7.94 6.96
N ALA A 51 -31.45 -6.93 7.33
CA ALA A 51 -30.89 -6.85 8.68
C ALA A 51 -31.93 -6.31 9.68
N PRO A 52 -31.87 -6.76 10.95
CA PRO A 52 -32.66 -6.16 12.02
C PRO A 52 -32.27 -4.69 12.21
N SER A 53 -33.25 -3.85 12.52
CA SER A 53 -33.11 -2.39 12.69
C SER A 53 -32.02 -2.02 13.69
N ASP A 54 -31.84 -2.82 14.74
CA ASP A 54 -30.84 -2.59 15.79
C ASP A 54 -29.40 -2.73 15.26
N LEU A 55 -29.17 -3.66 14.33
CA LEU A 55 -27.87 -3.83 13.68
C LEU A 55 -27.56 -2.65 12.77
N VAL A 56 -28.55 -2.21 11.99
CA VAL A 56 -28.42 -1.03 11.10
C VAL A 56 -28.13 0.22 11.92
N TRP A 57 -28.80 0.38 13.06
CA TRP A 57 -28.57 1.49 14.00
C TRP A 57 -27.16 1.46 14.59
N GLN A 58 -26.69 0.32 15.09
CA GLN A 58 -25.34 0.16 15.63
C GLN A 58 -24.26 0.45 14.60
N MET A 59 -24.42 -0.06 13.37
CA MET A 59 -23.48 0.20 12.28
C MET A 59 -23.49 1.68 11.85
N SER A 60 -24.66 2.32 11.84
CA SER A 60 -24.77 3.76 11.55
C SER A 60 -24.06 4.61 12.60
N LEU A 61 -24.24 4.29 13.88
CA LEU A 61 -23.57 4.96 15.00
C LEU A 61 -22.04 4.81 14.92
N ALA A 62 -21.55 3.62 14.56
CA ALA A 62 -20.13 3.38 14.34
C ALA A 62 -19.57 4.20 13.16
N GLY A 63 -20.33 4.29 12.07
CA GLY A 63 -20.00 5.14 10.91
C GLY A 63 -19.89 6.62 11.28
N GLU A 64 -20.84 7.14 12.05
CA GLU A 64 -20.83 8.52 12.54
C GLU A 64 -19.65 8.82 13.48
N SER A 65 -19.36 7.91 14.40
CA SER A 65 -18.20 8.02 15.30
C SER A 65 -16.89 8.13 14.50
N LYS A 66 -16.76 7.33 13.44
CA LYS A 66 -15.60 7.36 12.54
C LYS A 66 -15.52 8.65 11.72
N ALA A 67 -16.66 9.17 11.25
CA ALA A 67 -16.72 10.47 10.58
C ALA A 67 -16.22 11.60 11.50
N ARG A 68 -16.66 11.59 12.77
CA ARG A 68 -16.23 12.56 13.78
C ARG A 68 -14.74 12.44 14.10
N ALA A 69 -14.23 11.21 14.26
CA ALA A 69 -12.81 10.96 14.50
C ALA A 69 -11.93 11.46 13.34
N LYS A 70 -12.31 11.21 12.08
CA LYS A 70 -11.60 11.72 10.89
C LYS A 70 -11.59 13.24 10.82
N ARG A 71 -12.72 13.91 11.13
CA ARG A 71 -12.81 15.38 11.18
C ARG A 71 -11.88 15.99 12.24
N LEU A 72 -11.75 15.34 13.40
CA LEU A 72 -10.84 15.78 14.47
C LEU A 72 -9.36 15.54 14.11
N GLN A 73 -9.03 14.44 13.42
CA GLN A 73 -7.67 14.14 12.97
C GLN A 73 -7.22 15.04 11.80
N GLY A 74 -8.12 15.39 10.87
CA GLY A 74 -7.83 16.32 9.78
C GLY A 74 -7.41 17.71 10.25
N ARG A 75 -7.96 18.18 11.38
CA ARG A 75 -7.56 19.45 12.01
C ARG A 75 -6.16 19.41 12.65
N LYS A 76 -5.70 18.25 13.13
CA LYS A 76 -4.33 18.11 13.70
C LYS A 76 -3.26 17.98 12.62
N ARG A 77 -3.57 17.40 11.45
CA ARG A 77 -2.62 17.34 10.32
C ARG A 77 -2.30 18.70 9.71
N LYS A 78 -3.27 19.64 9.68
CA LYS A 78 -3.03 20.99 9.15
C LYS A 78 -2.13 21.87 10.04
N ARG A 79 -1.90 21.49 11.30
CA ARG A 79 -1.02 22.23 12.23
C ARG A 79 0.41 21.67 12.29
N LYS A 80 0.66 20.50 11.68
CA LYS A 80 1.99 19.86 11.64
C LYS A 80 2.65 19.91 10.25
N GLN A 81 1.90 20.28 9.22
CA GLN A 81 2.43 20.46 7.87
C GLN A 81 2.90 21.91 7.60
N THR A 82 2.55 22.87 8.47
CA THR A 82 3.03 24.25 8.35
C THR A 82 4.36 24.50 9.07
N CYS A 83 4.76 23.67 10.04
CA CYS A 83 5.99 23.89 10.80
C CYS A 83 7.26 23.22 10.22
N ASN A 84 7.14 22.47 9.12
CA ASN A 84 8.32 21.94 8.40
C ASN A 84 8.60 22.70 7.09
N LEU A 85 7.83 23.76 6.81
CA LEU A 85 8.03 24.64 5.64
C LEU A 85 8.39 26.08 6.07
N GLU A 86 8.88 26.22 7.31
CA GLU A 86 9.35 27.50 7.89
C GLU A 86 10.86 27.43 8.20
N GLN A 87 11.60 26.69 7.38
CA GLN A 87 13.04 26.78 7.32
C GLN A 87 13.36 27.21 5.88
N ASP A 88 13.79 28.46 5.75
CA ASP A 88 14.30 29.12 4.53
C ASP A 88 13.30 29.87 3.64
N LEU A 89 12.54 30.81 4.22
CA LEU A 89 11.96 31.93 3.44
C LEU A 89 12.39 33.27 4.05
N ASP A 90 13.70 33.52 4.00
CA ASP A 90 14.28 34.87 3.97
C ASP A 90 14.70 35.21 2.53
N SER A 91 13.99 34.66 1.54
CA SER A 91 14.23 34.93 0.13
C SER A 91 13.26 36.03 -0.27
N SER A 92 13.80 37.22 -0.52
CA SER A 92 13.09 38.36 -1.06
C SER A 92 12.25 37.93 -2.27
N GLU A 93 11.04 38.48 -2.44
CA GLU A 93 10.19 38.21 -3.62
C GLU A 93 10.92 38.53 -4.95
N ASP A 94 12.02 39.29 -4.89
CA ASP A 94 12.91 39.60 -6.02
C ASP A 94 13.79 38.42 -6.48
N ASP A 95 14.07 37.42 -5.63
CA ASP A 95 14.98 36.29 -5.95
C ASP A 95 14.35 35.29 -6.93
N PHE A 96 13.03 35.28 -7.07
CA PHE A 96 12.32 34.27 -7.88
C PHE A 96 12.65 34.38 -9.38
N MET A 97 13.10 35.55 -9.85
CA MET A 97 13.52 35.76 -11.24
C MET A 97 15.04 35.84 -11.42
N GLU A 98 15.82 35.59 -10.36
CA GLU A 98 17.27 35.53 -10.49
C GLU A 98 17.69 34.25 -11.22
N LEU A 99 18.64 34.41 -12.14
CA LEU A 99 19.20 33.28 -12.86
C LEU A 99 20.12 32.51 -11.90
N PRO A 100 20.06 31.17 -11.88
CA PRO A 100 20.94 30.39 -11.03
C PRO A 100 22.39 30.67 -11.41
N SER A 101 23.25 30.75 -10.40
CA SER A 101 24.68 30.88 -10.59
C SER A 101 25.24 29.69 -11.38
N ALA A 102 26.43 29.86 -11.97
CA ALA A 102 27.08 28.79 -12.72
C ALA A 102 27.33 27.54 -11.84
N GLU A 103 27.57 27.73 -10.55
CA GLU A 103 27.80 26.66 -9.58
C GLU A 103 26.51 25.90 -9.26
N GLU A 104 25.41 26.60 -9.03
CA GLU A 104 24.09 25.99 -8.81
C GLU A 104 23.62 25.23 -10.04
N LYS A 105 23.80 25.81 -11.23
CA LYS A 105 23.48 25.15 -12.50
C LYS A 105 24.28 23.85 -12.62
N LYS A 106 25.58 23.87 -12.33
CA LYS A 106 26.44 22.67 -12.35
C LYS A 106 25.99 21.64 -11.32
N CYS A 107 25.61 22.07 -10.11
CA CYS A 107 25.09 21.20 -9.06
C CYS A 107 23.80 20.50 -9.52
N CYS A 108 22.84 21.24 -10.08
CA CYS A 108 21.60 20.70 -10.63
C CYS A 108 21.85 19.66 -11.72
N TYR A 109 22.75 19.94 -12.68
CA TYR A 109 23.13 18.95 -13.70
C TYR A 109 23.80 17.72 -13.10
N THR A 110 24.65 17.88 -12.10
CA THR A 110 25.31 16.76 -11.44
C THR A 110 24.30 15.89 -10.70
N ASN A 111 23.34 16.50 -10.00
CA ASN A 111 22.27 15.80 -9.30
C ASN A 111 21.35 15.08 -10.28
N PHE A 112 20.96 15.73 -11.38
CA PHE A 112 20.19 15.10 -12.44
C PHE A 112 20.94 13.91 -13.02
N PHE A 113 22.20 14.11 -13.42
CA PHE A 113 23.04 13.05 -13.98
C PHE A 113 23.19 11.88 -13.01
N ASN A 114 23.42 12.13 -11.72
CA ASN A 114 23.53 11.08 -10.71
C ASN A 114 22.20 10.33 -10.55
N ALA A 115 21.08 11.05 -10.52
CA ALA A 115 19.73 10.47 -10.39
C ALA A 115 19.29 9.69 -11.64
N THR A 116 19.80 10.03 -12.82
CA THR A 116 19.49 9.34 -14.09
C THR A 116 20.64 8.48 -14.60
N SER A 117 21.70 8.32 -13.82
CA SER A 117 22.83 7.48 -14.20
C SER A 117 22.37 6.04 -14.36
N ASP A 118 23.04 5.25 -15.20
CA ASP A 118 22.70 3.84 -15.40
C ASP A 118 22.59 3.08 -14.08
N ASN A 119 23.41 3.43 -13.09
CA ASN A 119 23.39 2.85 -11.75
C ASN A 119 22.11 3.21 -10.97
N ALA A 120 21.59 4.43 -11.13
CA ALA A 120 20.33 4.87 -10.55
C ALA A 120 19.09 4.33 -11.30
N LEU A 121 19.28 3.67 -12.45
CA LEU A 121 18.24 2.96 -13.19
C LEU A 121 18.40 1.44 -13.13
N GLN A 122 19.39 0.93 -12.38
CA GLN A 122 19.59 -0.51 -12.24
C GLN A 122 18.39 -1.12 -11.51
N SER A 123 17.50 -1.72 -12.28
CA SER A 123 16.50 -2.62 -11.76
C SER A 123 17.14 -3.94 -11.35
N GLN A 124 16.57 -4.56 -10.34
CA GLN A 124 16.96 -5.87 -9.86
C GLN A 124 15.73 -6.76 -9.81
N ILE A 125 15.94 -8.07 -9.92
CA ILE A 125 14.85 -9.03 -9.89
C ILE A 125 14.87 -9.73 -8.54
N CYS A 126 13.72 -9.76 -7.86
CA CYS A 126 13.56 -10.57 -6.65
C CYS A 126 13.52 -12.06 -7.01
N SER A 127 14.37 -12.86 -6.38
CA SER A 127 14.46 -14.31 -6.58
C SER A 127 13.18 -15.06 -6.20
N VAL A 128 12.35 -14.51 -5.31
CA VAL A 128 11.18 -15.22 -4.76
C VAL A 128 9.91 -14.93 -5.56
N CYS A 129 9.63 -13.65 -5.86
CA CYS A 129 8.42 -13.26 -6.57
C CYS A 129 8.64 -12.98 -8.07
N ALA A 130 9.89 -13.01 -8.55
CA ALA A 130 10.30 -12.68 -9.93
C ALA A 130 9.91 -11.24 -10.35
N GLN A 131 9.58 -10.37 -9.40
CA GLN A 131 9.27 -8.98 -9.68
C GLN A 131 10.55 -8.20 -9.98
N GLU A 132 10.50 -7.37 -11.01
CA GLU A 132 11.51 -6.35 -11.27
C GLU A 132 11.26 -5.19 -10.30
N CYS A 133 12.21 -4.93 -9.42
CA CYS A 133 12.18 -3.82 -8.49
C CYS A 133 13.23 -2.78 -8.88
N GLY A 134 12.79 -1.55 -9.04
CA GLY A 134 13.67 -0.42 -9.28
C GLY A 134 14.30 0.10 -7.97
N PRO A 135 15.27 1.01 -8.06
CA PRO A 135 15.91 1.60 -6.88
C PRO A 135 14.95 2.45 -6.01
N MET A 136 13.78 2.80 -6.53
CA MET A 136 12.73 3.51 -5.81
C MET A 136 11.66 2.57 -5.22
N ASP A 137 11.59 1.33 -5.71
CA ASP A 137 10.57 0.35 -5.34
C ASP A 137 11.22 -0.71 -4.44
N GLU A 138 11.11 -0.51 -3.12
CA GLU A 138 11.51 -1.46 -2.06
C GLU A 138 13.02 -1.71 -1.94
N GLN A 139 13.51 -1.81 -0.69
CA GLN A 139 14.91 -2.16 -0.42
C GLN A 139 15.10 -3.65 -0.72
N ILE A 140 15.51 -3.98 -1.94
CA ILE A 140 16.00 -5.32 -2.22
C ILE A 140 17.21 -5.59 -1.33
N GLU A 141 17.09 -6.61 -0.49
CA GLU A 141 18.17 -7.12 0.33
C GLU A 141 18.83 -8.31 -0.36
N THR A 142 20.15 -8.38 -0.25
CA THR A 142 20.90 -9.56 -0.67
C THR A 142 21.15 -10.43 0.54
N VAL A 143 20.58 -11.62 0.55
CA VAL A 143 20.70 -12.59 1.65
C VAL A 143 21.34 -13.88 1.17
N HIS A 144 22.07 -14.56 2.05
CA HIS A 144 22.54 -15.91 1.74
C HIS A 144 21.35 -16.85 1.63
N LEU A 145 21.38 -17.77 0.65
CA LEU A 145 20.30 -18.74 0.50
C LEU A 145 20.13 -19.58 1.78
N ALA A 146 21.21 -19.80 2.53
CA ALA A 146 21.22 -20.47 3.84
C ALA A 146 20.33 -19.77 4.89
N ASP A 147 20.18 -18.45 4.81
CA ASP A 147 19.49 -17.63 5.81
C ASP A 147 18.07 -17.26 5.40
N LEU A 148 17.64 -17.65 4.19
CA LEU A 148 16.29 -17.36 3.69
C LEU A 148 15.22 -17.94 4.64
N PRO A 149 14.29 -17.12 5.17
CA PRO A 149 13.22 -17.62 6.01
C PRO A 149 12.22 -18.46 5.20
N ASN A 150 11.54 -19.40 5.86
CA ASN A 150 10.43 -20.17 5.28
C ASN A 150 10.75 -20.92 3.96
N LYS A 151 11.99 -21.37 3.74
CA LYS A 151 12.40 -22.03 2.48
C LYS A 151 11.53 -23.23 2.08
N SER A 152 10.96 -23.92 3.07
CA SER A 152 10.05 -25.03 2.83
C SER A 152 8.84 -24.65 1.96
N CYS A 153 8.44 -23.38 1.96
CA CYS A 153 7.35 -22.88 1.12
C CYS A 153 7.74 -22.76 -0.37
N LEU A 154 9.04 -22.67 -0.67
CA LEU A 154 9.57 -22.57 -2.03
C LEU A 154 9.95 -23.92 -2.63
N SER A 155 9.90 -24.99 -1.85
CA SER A 155 10.14 -26.35 -2.34
C SER A 155 8.81 -26.97 -2.80
N PRO A 156 8.61 -27.18 -4.10
CA PRO A 156 7.37 -27.77 -4.60
C PRO A 156 7.30 -29.24 -4.19
N ARG A 157 6.13 -29.69 -3.72
CA ARG A 157 5.89 -31.12 -3.42
C ARG A 157 5.99 -32.01 -4.66
N TYR A 158 5.61 -31.47 -5.82
CA TYR A 158 5.61 -32.15 -7.10
C TYR A 158 6.26 -31.22 -8.14
N PRO A 159 7.58 -31.30 -8.34
CA PRO A 159 8.26 -30.45 -9.30
C PRO A 159 7.82 -30.79 -10.73
N HIS A 160 7.49 -29.78 -11.50
CA HIS A 160 7.17 -29.96 -12.92
C HIS A 160 8.48 -30.08 -13.73
N PRO A 161 8.57 -30.92 -14.78
CA PRO A 161 9.81 -31.10 -15.56
C PRO A 161 10.36 -29.81 -16.19
N VAL A 162 9.49 -28.82 -16.42
CA VAL A 162 9.87 -27.51 -16.99
C VAL A 162 10.40 -26.55 -15.92
N GLN A 163 10.11 -26.78 -14.64
CA GLN A 163 10.59 -25.93 -13.55
C GLN A 163 12.08 -26.17 -13.33
N LYS A 164 12.86 -25.11 -13.35
CA LYS A 164 14.26 -25.14 -12.95
C LYS A 164 14.32 -24.82 -11.46
N LEU A 165 14.66 -25.83 -10.67
CA LEU A 165 14.89 -25.65 -9.23
C LEU A 165 16.36 -25.33 -8.99
N ILE A 166 16.61 -24.37 -8.11
CA ILE A 166 17.94 -23.97 -7.65
C ILE A 166 18.04 -24.43 -6.20
N ASP A 167 18.95 -25.37 -5.93
CA ASP A 167 19.09 -26.02 -4.62
C ASP A 167 17.77 -26.62 -4.07
N GLY A 168 16.96 -27.19 -4.97
CA GLY A 168 15.65 -27.77 -4.63
C GLY A 168 14.53 -26.74 -4.36
N LEU A 169 14.80 -25.45 -4.59
CA LEU A 169 13.86 -24.34 -4.39
C LEU A 169 13.44 -23.71 -5.72
N LEU A 170 12.20 -23.25 -5.80
CA LEU A 170 11.67 -22.51 -6.93
C LEU A 170 12.09 -21.04 -6.79
N LEU A 171 13.12 -20.65 -7.53
CA LEU A 171 13.70 -19.31 -7.49
C LEU A 171 13.89 -18.78 -8.92
N GLU A 172 13.73 -17.48 -9.08
CA GLU A 172 14.04 -16.80 -10.34
C GLU A 172 15.56 -16.70 -10.52
N PRO A 173 16.14 -17.28 -11.58
CA PRO A 173 17.59 -17.34 -11.77
C PRO A 173 18.26 -15.97 -11.81
N ASN A 174 17.58 -14.97 -12.39
CA ASN A 174 18.13 -13.62 -12.54
C ASN A 174 18.26 -12.85 -11.22
N GLY A 175 17.57 -13.29 -10.15
CA GLY A 175 17.77 -12.75 -8.80
C GLY A 175 18.88 -13.45 -8.01
N CYS A 176 19.42 -14.55 -8.52
CA CYS A 176 20.41 -15.38 -7.82
C CYS A 176 21.84 -14.96 -8.18
N LEU A 177 22.70 -14.83 -7.18
CA LEU A 177 24.09 -14.40 -7.32
C LEU A 177 25.04 -15.50 -6.83
N ALA A 178 25.84 -16.06 -7.74
CA ALA A 178 26.88 -17.02 -7.41
C ALA A 178 28.11 -16.28 -6.84
N THR A 179 28.45 -16.56 -5.58
CA THR A 179 29.62 -15.96 -4.90
C THR A 179 30.59 -17.06 -4.46
N ALA A 180 31.85 -16.73 -4.21
CA ALA A 180 32.87 -17.69 -3.74
C ALA A 180 32.48 -18.39 -2.41
N SER A 181 31.67 -17.75 -1.58
CA SER A 181 31.16 -18.26 -0.30
C SER A 181 29.83 -19.02 -0.40
N GLY A 182 29.24 -19.14 -1.60
CA GLY A 182 27.98 -19.83 -1.84
C GLY A 182 26.97 -19.00 -2.65
N LEU A 183 25.72 -19.44 -2.61
CA LEU A 183 24.63 -18.81 -3.36
C LEU A 183 23.96 -17.72 -2.51
N GLN A 184 23.90 -16.50 -3.06
CA GLN A 184 23.14 -15.38 -2.52
C GLN A 184 21.92 -15.12 -3.40
N ILE A 185 20.88 -14.57 -2.82
CA ILE A 185 19.63 -14.25 -3.51
C ILE A 185 19.17 -12.84 -3.15
N ARG A 186 18.45 -12.21 -4.08
CA ARG A 186 17.83 -10.90 -3.91
C ARG A 186 16.39 -11.07 -3.50
N VAL A 187 15.97 -10.42 -2.42
CA VAL A 187 14.60 -10.50 -1.90
C VAL A 187 14.06 -9.10 -1.63
N CYS A 188 12.81 -8.85 -2.01
CA CYS A 188 12.05 -7.63 -1.71
C CYS A 188 11.18 -7.82 -0.47
#